data_AF-A0A318DUQ5-F1
#
_entry.id   AF-A0A318DUQ5-F1
#
_cell.length_a   1.000
_cell.length_b   1.000
_cell.length_c   1.000
_cell.angle_alpha   90.00
_cell.angle_beta   90.00
_cell.angle_gamma   90.00
#
_symmetry.space_group_name_H-M   'P 1'
#
loop_
_entity.id
_entity.type
_entity.pdbx_description
1 polymer ?
#
loop_
_entity_poly.entity_id
_entity_poly.type
_entity_poly.pdbx_seq_one_letter_code
_entity_poly.pdbx_strand_id
1 'polypeptide(L)'
;MDATAMQLLSEKDGVDGSTHRAHQLVTSMLLGADLVICMEKNHIDEMTEFAPEARGKIHLLGKWTDGRDIPDPYRRRRPVFERTHEMIVRGVESWMRYL
;
A
#
# COMPACT_ATOMS: atom_id res chain seq x y z
N MET A 1 7.17 10.39 -6.29
CA MET A 1 7.16 8.92 -6.41
C MET A 1 8.54 8.48 -6.91
N ASP A 2 9.00 7.27 -6.59
CA ASP A 2 10.27 6.73 -7.12
C ASP A 2 10.23 6.62 -8.66
N ALA A 3 11.34 6.93 -9.32
CA ALA A 3 11.40 6.94 -10.79
C ALA A 3 11.17 5.53 -11.40
N THR A 4 11.66 4.48 -10.76
CA THR A 4 11.48 3.09 -11.20
C THR A 4 10.03 2.66 -11.07
N ALA A 5 9.36 3.07 -9.98
CA ALA A 5 7.93 2.81 -9.78
C ALA A 5 7.07 3.53 -10.82
N MET A 6 7.33 4.82 -11.10
CA MET A 6 6.60 5.58 -12.12
C MET A 6 6.77 4.97 -13.52
N GLN A 7 8.00 4.60 -13.88
CA GLN A 7 8.27 3.96 -15.15
C GLN A 7 7.51 2.64 -15.27
N LEU A 8 7.55 1.80 -14.24
CA LEU A 8 6.86 0.51 -14.23
C LEU A 8 5.35 0.66 -14.38
N LEU A 9 4.73 1.58 -13.63
CA LEU A 9 3.28 1.84 -13.68
C LEU A 9 2.84 2.34 -15.06
N SER A 10 3.62 3.24 -15.67
CA SER A 10 3.33 3.74 -17.01
C SER A 10 3.50 2.65 -18.07
N GLU A 11 4.52 1.81 -17.96
CA GLU A 11 4.83 0.76 -18.95
C GLU A 11 3.86 -0.42 -18.87
N LYS A 12 3.44 -0.84 -17.67
CA LYS A 12 2.58 -2.02 -17.50
C LYS A 12 1.08 -1.70 -17.55
N ASP A 13 0.66 -0.60 -16.94
CA ASP A 13 -0.76 -0.33 -16.69
C ASP A 13 -1.23 1.01 -17.28
N GLY A 14 -0.32 1.78 -17.89
CA GLY A 14 -0.64 3.10 -18.45
C GLY A 14 -1.02 4.14 -17.38
N VAL A 15 -0.62 3.91 -16.12
CA VAL A 15 -0.97 4.78 -14.99
C VAL A 15 0.08 5.88 -14.82
N ASP A 16 -0.36 7.15 -14.81
CA ASP A 16 0.50 8.30 -14.54
C ASP A 16 0.66 8.54 -13.03
N GLY A 17 1.85 8.25 -12.51
CA GLY A 17 2.24 8.51 -11.11
C GLY A 17 2.82 9.90 -10.85
N SER A 18 2.95 10.77 -11.85
CA SER A 18 3.66 12.06 -11.75
C SER A 18 3.02 13.05 -10.76
N THR A 19 1.72 12.95 -10.56
CA THR A 19 0.94 13.80 -9.64
C THR A 19 1.05 13.36 -8.19
N HIS A 20 1.56 12.15 -7.92
CA HIS A 20 1.68 11.63 -6.57
C HIS A 20 2.64 12.47 -5.72
N ARG A 21 2.20 12.80 -4.50
CA ARG A 21 2.99 13.48 -3.47
C ARG A 21 2.93 12.65 -2.19
N ALA A 22 4.11 12.35 -1.64
CA ALA A 22 4.19 11.70 -0.34
C ALA A 22 3.72 12.69 0.73
N HIS A 23 2.92 12.21 1.68
CA HIS A 23 2.43 12.99 2.80
C HIS A 23 2.76 12.25 4.10
N GLN A 24 3.17 13.00 5.12
CA GLN A 24 3.34 12.44 6.45
C GLN A 24 1.97 12.03 7.01
N LEU A 25 1.89 10.82 7.53
CA LEU A 25 0.67 10.34 8.19
C LEU A 25 0.40 11.13 9.47
N VAL A 26 -0.84 11.59 9.63
CA VAL A 26 -1.32 12.27 10.84
C VAL A 26 -2.66 11.67 11.28
N THR A 27 -2.99 11.80 12.56
CA THR A 27 -4.13 11.09 13.18
C THR A 27 -5.44 11.44 12.49
N SER A 28 -5.62 12.70 12.09
CA SER A 28 -6.82 13.16 11.38
C SER A 28 -7.06 12.43 10.05
N MET A 29 -6.01 12.00 9.35
CA MET A 29 -6.15 11.18 8.13
C MET A 29 -6.69 9.80 8.46
N LEU A 30 -6.17 9.17 9.52
CA LEU A 30 -6.65 7.86 9.99
C LEU A 30 -8.09 7.96 10.47
N LEU A 31 -8.45 8.99 11.24
CA LEU A 31 -9.81 9.19 11.74
C LEU A 31 -10.82 9.51 10.64
N GLY A 32 -10.42 10.30 9.64
CA GLY A 32 -11.29 10.70 8.53
C GLY A 32 -11.51 9.63 7.45
N ALA A 33 -10.69 8.58 7.40
CA ALA A 33 -10.85 7.49 6.44
C ALA A 33 -11.85 6.43 6.95
N ASP A 34 -12.67 5.86 6.07
CA ASP A 34 -13.50 4.69 6.39
C ASP A 34 -12.70 3.38 6.36
N LEU A 35 -11.65 3.35 5.54
CA LEU A 35 -10.78 2.20 5.33
C LEU A 35 -9.34 2.67 5.12
N VAL A 36 -8.41 2.05 5.84
CA VAL A 36 -6.97 2.29 5.71
C VAL A 36 -6.29 0.98 5.31
N ILE A 37 -5.56 0.99 4.21
CA ILE A 37 -4.85 -0.17 3.69
C ILE A 37 -3.35 0.04 3.77
N CYS A 38 -2.64 -0.90 4.41
CA CYS A 38 -1.19 -0.87 4.61
C CYS A 38 -0.49 -2.02 3.88
N MET A 39 0.80 -1.85 3.57
CA MET A 39 1.59 -2.86 2.86
C MET A 39 2.18 -3.95 3.76
N GLU A 40 2.45 -3.64 5.03
CA GLU A 40 3.15 -4.52 5.98
C GLU A 40 2.46 -4.48 7.35
N LYS A 41 2.53 -5.56 8.12
CA LYS A 41 1.97 -5.64 9.48
C LYS A 41 2.56 -4.61 10.44
N ASN A 42 3.85 -4.32 10.34
CA ASN A 42 4.49 -3.31 11.20
C ASN A 42 3.84 -1.93 11.04
N HIS A 43 3.40 -1.57 9.83
CA HIS A 43 2.65 -0.33 9.62
C HIS A 43 1.30 -0.33 10.37
N ILE A 44 0.64 -1.49 10.48
CA ILE A 44 -0.60 -1.61 11.25
C ILE A 44 -0.31 -1.36 12.73
N ASP A 45 0.76 -1.96 13.26
CA ASP A 45 1.14 -1.81 14.67
C ASP A 45 1.51 -0.35 14.98
N GLU A 46 2.34 0.28 14.14
CA GLU A 46 2.71 1.71 14.26
C GLU A 46 1.49 2.64 14.21
N MET A 47 0.57 2.41 13.26
CA MET A 47 -0.65 3.22 13.15
C MET A 47 -1.61 2.97 14.31
N THR A 48 -1.62 1.76 14.86
CA THR A 48 -2.45 1.40 16.02
C THR A 48 -1.91 2.05 17.29
N GLU A 49 -0.59 2.11 17.47
CA GLU A 49 0.03 2.83 18.58
C GLU A 49 -0.26 4.33 18.49
N PHE A 50 -0.20 4.88 17.28
CA PHE A 50 -0.43 6.30 17.03
C PHE A 50 -1.91 6.73 17.09
N ALA A 51 -2.84 5.85 16.69
CA ALA A 51 -4.28 6.11 16.67
C ALA A 51 -5.09 4.84 17.04
N PRO A 52 -5.17 4.48 18.32
CA PRO A 52 -5.80 3.23 18.76
C PRO A 52 -7.28 3.12 18.33
N GLU A 53 -8.02 4.22 18.32
CA GLU A 53 -9.42 4.22 17.86
C GLU A 53 -9.60 3.88 16.37
N ALA A 54 -8.55 4.02 15.54
CA ALA A 54 -8.59 3.68 14.13
C ALA A 54 -8.29 2.19 13.85
N ARG A 55 -7.93 1.39 14.85
CA ARG A 55 -7.50 -0.02 14.68
C ARG A 55 -8.48 -0.88 13.87
N GLY A 56 -9.78 -0.67 14.08
CA GLY A 56 -10.84 -1.50 13.47
C GLY A 56 -10.92 -1.38 11.94
N LYS A 57 -10.40 -0.29 11.39
CA LYS A 57 -10.45 0.05 9.95
C LYS A 57 -9.10 0.01 9.25
N ILE A 58 -8.03 -0.31 9.97
CA ILE A 58 -6.68 -0.49 9.40
C ILE A 58 -6.49 -1.96 9.05
N HIS A 59 -6.16 -2.24 7.79
CA HIS A 59 -6.01 -3.58 7.27
C HIS A 59 -4.79 -3.73 6.35
N LEU A 60 -4.27 -4.95 6.25
CA LEU A 60 -3.19 -5.29 5.34
C LEU A 60 -3.74 -5.43 3.90
N LEU A 61 -3.04 -4.91 2.90
CA LEU A 61 -3.41 -5.12 1.49
C LEU A 61 -3.46 -6.62 1.17
N GLY A 62 -2.52 -7.39 1.71
CA GLY A 62 -2.48 -8.85 1.57
C GLY A 62 -3.43 -9.64 2.47
N LYS A 63 -4.40 -9.02 3.15
CA LYS A 63 -5.34 -9.70 4.09
C LYS A 63 -6.00 -10.93 3.47
N TRP A 64 -6.41 -10.85 2.21
CA TRP A 64 -7.10 -11.93 1.49
C TRP A 64 -6.17 -12.78 0.63
N THR A 65 -4.87 -12.50 0.63
CA THR A 65 -3.83 -13.26 -0.07
C THR A 65 -2.85 -13.89 0.94
N ASP A 66 -3.40 -14.67 1.87
CA ASP A 66 -2.69 -15.36 2.96
C ASP A 66 -2.09 -14.42 4.04
N GLY A 67 -2.56 -13.18 4.15
CA GLY A 67 -2.03 -12.22 5.12
C GLY A 67 -0.56 -11.88 4.87
N ARG A 68 -0.15 -11.89 3.59
CA ARG A 68 1.24 -11.63 3.16
C ARG A 68 1.56 -10.14 3.17
N ASP A 69 2.72 -9.84 3.74
CA ASP A 69 3.33 -8.52 3.67
C ASP A 69 3.89 -8.26 2.27
N ILE A 70 3.82 -7.01 1.84
CA ILE A 70 4.34 -6.53 0.57
C ILE A 70 5.57 -5.68 0.87
N PRO A 71 6.78 -6.17 0.59
CA PRO A 71 8.00 -5.47 0.95
C PRO A 71 8.23 -4.23 0.09
N ASP A 72 8.77 -3.18 0.72
CA ASP A 72 9.19 -1.97 0.02
C ASP A 72 10.32 -2.26 -1.01
N PRO A 73 10.11 -1.97 -2.31
CA PRO A 73 11.11 -2.15 -3.34
C PRO A 73 12.17 -1.03 -3.36
N TYR A 74 12.09 -0.04 -2.47
CA TYR A 74 12.96 1.13 -2.49
C TYR A 74 14.46 0.77 -2.52
N ARG A 75 15.20 1.42 -3.43
CA ARG A 75 16.63 1.17 -3.70
C ARG A 75 16.98 -0.26 -4.13
N ARG A 76 15.99 -1.05 -4.57
CA ARG A 76 16.22 -2.38 -5.15
C ARG A 76 16.24 -2.32 -6.68
N ARG A 77 16.63 -3.45 -7.29
CA ARG A 77 16.65 -3.59 -8.76
C ARG A 77 15.22 -3.72 -9.30
N ARG A 78 15.02 -3.36 -10.56
CA ARG A 78 13.73 -3.42 -11.28
C ARG A 78 12.94 -4.73 -11.09
N PRO A 79 13.53 -5.95 -11.08
CA PRO A 79 12.76 -7.18 -10.85
C PRO A 79 12.04 -7.23 -9.48
N VAL A 80 12.58 -6.53 -8.47
CA VAL A 80 11.93 -6.42 -7.16
C VAL A 80 10.70 -5.52 -7.23
N PHE A 81 10.79 -4.39 -7.97
CA PHE A 81 9.64 -3.53 -8.23
C PHE A 81 8.54 -4.28 -8.98
N GLU A 82 8.89 -5.07 -9.99
CA GLU A 82 7.94 -5.89 -10.76
C GLU A 82 7.22 -6.90 -9.86
N ARG A 83 7.95 -7.58 -8.98
CA ARG A 83 7.36 -8.52 -8.03
C ARG A 83 6.46 -7.83 -7.00
N THR A 84 6.89 -6.70 -6.43
CA THR A 84 6.07 -5.92 -5.50
C THR A 84 4.80 -5.43 -6.20
N HIS A 85 4.91 -4.95 -7.45
CA HIS A 85 3.77 -4.53 -8.24
C HIS A 85 2.75 -5.66 -8.44
N GLU A 86 3.20 -6.86 -8.83
CA GLU A 86 2.32 -8.03 -8.96
C GLU A 86 1.63 -8.41 -7.65
N MET A 87 2.32 -8.27 -6.51
CA MET A 87 1.73 -8.50 -5.19
C MET A 87 0.65 -7.44 -4.87
N ILE A 88 0.89 -6.17 -5.22
CA ILE A 88 -0.08 -5.08 -5.04
C ILE A 88 -1.33 -5.34 -5.88
N VAL A 89 -1.17 -5.64 -7.19
CA VAL A 89 -2.31 -5.89 -8.09
C VAL A 89 -3.17 -7.03 -7.55
N ARG A 90 -2.58 -8.17 -7.20
CA ARG A 90 -3.32 -9.31 -6.63
C ARG A 90 -4.00 -8.96 -5.31
N GLY A 91 -3.33 -8.17 -4.47
CA GLY A 91 -3.90 -7.66 -3.22
C GLY A 91 -5.14 -6.81 -3.50
N VAL A 92 -5.04 -5.82 -4.39
CA VAL A 92 -6.15 -4.94 -4.77
C VAL A 92 -7.32 -5.74 -5.36
N GLU A 93 -7.05 -6.64 -6.30
CA GLU A 93 -8.08 -7.52 -6.90
C GLU A 93 -8.81 -8.37 -5.85
N SER A 94 -8.10 -8.81 -4.80
CA SER A 94 -8.72 -9.57 -3.72
C SER A 94 -9.66 -8.71 -2.87
N TRP A 95 -9.33 -7.42 -2.69
CA TRP A 95 -10.16 -6.46 -1.96
C TRP A 95 -11.38 -6.00 -2.74
N MET A 96 -11.32 -5.95 -4.08
CA MET A 96 -12.44 -5.57 -4.95
C MET A 96 -13.72 -6.38 -4.74
N ARG A 97 -13.64 -7.57 -4.11
CA ARG A 97 -14.80 -8.41 -3.78
C ARG A 97 -15.52 -7.99 -2.50
N TYR A 98 -14.90 -7.14 -1.68
CA TYR A 98 -15.35 -6.73 -0.36
C TYR A 98 -15.55 -5.22 -0.24
N LEU A 99 -15.28 -4.48 -1.32
CA LEU A 99 -15.56 -3.06 -1.50
C LEU A 99 -16.85 -2.91 -2.31
#